data_AF-A0A1F4CV41-F1
#
_entry.id   AF-A0A1F4CV41-F1
#
_cell.length_a   1.000
_cell.length_b   1.000
_cell.length_c   1.000
_cell.angle_alpha   90.00
_cell.angle_beta   90.00
_cell.angle_gamma   90.00
#
_symmetry.space_group_name_H-M   'P 1'
#
loop_
_entity.id
_entity.type
_entity.pdbx_description
1 polymer ?
#
loop_
_entity_poly.entity_id
_entity_poly.type
_entity_poly.pdbx_seq_one_letter_code
_entity_poly.pdbx_strand_id
1 'polypeptide(L)'
;MHDPTSLFRFDEHDVYLPIATLEELDQHKRGLSDVARNARQASRFLDEIVVGDIKSGLAIRTRDGQQSKGRLFLQTEAINGDLPSTLASGKTDNQILSVVRFLQEREPQRQVVLVSKDINMRIKARALGLAAEDYFNDKVLEDADLLYTGVRALPKNFWDTHGRDVESWKKEGHTYYRVRGPLVSKLHVNEFVFDESGDKPLYALVKEAAGSIAVLETLRDYTHAKNSVWGITARNREQNFALNLLMSPAVDFVTLLGQAGTGKTLLALAAGLTQVLDEKRYTEIIMTRVTVPLGEDIGFLPGTEEEKMQPWMGALEDNLDVLNASDESGGEWGRAATRDLVRSRIRIKSLNFMRGRTFVNKWLIIDEAQNLTPKQ
;
A
#
# COMPACT_ATOMS: atom_id res chain seq x y z
N MET A 1 -18.35 -0.01 -4.22
CA MET A 1 -18.14 -0.14 -2.77
C MET A 1 -17.06 -1.15 -2.39
N HIS A 2 -17.07 -2.37 -2.94
CA HIS A 2 -15.97 -3.33 -2.66
C HIS A 2 -14.62 -2.91 -3.26
N ASP A 3 -14.64 -2.06 -4.26
CA ASP A 3 -13.48 -1.54 -4.94
C ASP A 3 -13.78 -0.11 -5.38
N PRO A 4 -13.06 0.91 -4.87
CA PRO A 4 -13.28 2.29 -5.26
C PRO A 4 -12.73 2.61 -6.66
N THR A 5 -11.83 1.78 -7.20
CA THR A 5 -11.15 2.01 -8.48
C THR A 5 -11.85 1.36 -9.68
N SER A 6 -12.98 0.70 -9.48
CA SER A 6 -13.66 -0.10 -10.51
C SER A 6 -13.98 0.67 -11.80
N LEU A 7 -14.24 1.98 -11.71
CA LEU A 7 -14.50 2.86 -12.86
C LEU A 7 -13.33 2.89 -13.86
N PHE A 8 -12.10 2.68 -13.41
CA PHE A 8 -10.90 2.73 -14.24
C PHE A 8 -10.53 1.37 -14.85
N ARG A 9 -11.33 0.32 -14.63
CA ARG A 9 -10.99 -1.06 -15.03
C ARG A 9 -11.70 -1.54 -16.29
N PHE A 10 -12.49 -0.67 -16.90
CA PHE A 10 -13.23 -0.94 -18.13
C PHE A 10 -12.65 -0.15 -19.29
N ASP A 11 -11.33 -0.27 -19.52
CA ASP A 11 -10.59 0.58 -20.47
C ASP A 11 -11.14 0.52 -21.90
N GLU A 12 -11.67 -0.63 -22.31
CA GLU A 12 -12.23 -0.84 -23.66
C GLU A 12 -13.76 -0.67 -23.73
N HIS A 13 -14.44 -0.46 -22.60
CA HIS A 13 -15.90 -0.50 -22.54
C HIS A 13 -16.47 0.82 -22.02
N ASP A 14 -17.63 1.20 -22.57
CA ASP A 14 -18.42 2.27 -21.97
C ASP A 14 -19.04 1.78 -20.66
N VAL A 15 -18.91 2.59 -19.62
CA VAL A 15 -19.46 2.31 -18.29
C VAL A 15 -20.73 3.13 -18.13
N TYR A 16 -21.85 2.48 -17.85
CA TYR A 16 -23.10 3.17 -17.53
C TYR A 16 -23.41 3.05 -16.04
N LEU A 17 -23.61 4.18 -15.36
CA LEU A 17 -23.86 4.23 -13.92
C LEU A 17 -25.34 4.57 -13.63
N PRO A 18 -26.14 3.61 -13.15
CA PRO A 18 -27.51 3.87 -12.68
C PRO A 18 -27.53 4.85 -11.51
N ILE A 19 -28.60 5.65 -11.41
CA ILE A 19 -28.76 6.60 -10.29
C ILE A 19 -28.86 5.87 -8.94
N ALA A 20 -29.47 4.68 -8.94
CA ALA A 20 -29.57 3.79 -7.79
C ALA A 20 -28.20 3.46 -7.18
N THR A 21 -27.16 3.29 -8.01
CA THR A 21 -25.79 3.02 -7.54
C THR A 21 -25.16 4.26 -6.89
N LEU A 22 -25.46 5.46 -7.38
CA LEU A 22 -25.03 6.71 -6.75
C LEU A 22 -25.71 6.93 -5.40
N GLU A 23 -27.00 6.64 -5.30
CA GLU A 23 -27.75 6.70 -4.04
C GLU A 23 -27.20 5.72 -3.00
N GLU A 24 -26.85 4.50 -3.42
CA GLU A 24 -26.23 3.50 -2.56
C GLU A 24 -24.85 3.96 -2.06
N LEU A 25 -24.01 4.53 -2.93
CA LEU A 25 -22.74 5.15 -2.52
C LEU A 25 -22.96 6.26 -1.48
N ASP A 26 -24.00 7.09 -1.67
CA ASP A 26 -24.31 8.18 -0.75
C ASP A 26 -24.76 7.69 0.63
N GLN A 27 -25.60 6.66 0.67
CA GLN A 27 -26.07 6.04 1.92
C GLN A 27 -24.91 5.41 2.70
N HIS A 28 -23.97 4.80 1.99
CA HIS A 28 -22.85 4.08 2.60
C HIS A 28 -21.63 4.96 2.92
N LYS A 29 -21.60 6.25 2.58
CA LYS A 29 -20.44 7.14 2.85
C LYS A 29 -20.24 7.51 4.34
N ARG A 30 -21.18 7.15 5.22
CA ARG A 30 -21.18 7.51 6.65
C ARG A 30 -20.54 6.41 7.50
N GLY A 31 -19.71 6.81 8.46
CA GLY A 31 -19.05 5.89 9.40
C GLY A 31 -17.58 5.64 9.09
N LEU A 32 -17.02 4.66 9.81
CA LEU A 32 -15.58 4.36 9.82
C LEU A 32 -15.24 3.01 9.15
N SER A 33 -16.21 2.29 8.60
CA SER A 33 -15.97 0.99 7.96
C SER A 33 -15.22 1.13 6.62
N ASP A 34 -14.57 0.05 6.17
CA ASP A 34 -13.94 -0.01 4.85
C ASP A 34 -14.92 0.25 3.71
N VAL A 35 -16.16 -0.21 3.85
CA VAL A 35 -17.25 0.08 2.91
C VAL A 35 -17.50 1.60 2.82
N ALA A 36 -17.51 2.30 3.96
CA ALA A 36 -17.69 3.75 3.99
C ALA A 36 -16.46 4.53 3.49
N ARG A 37 -15.26 4.01 3.71
CA ARG A 37 -14.02 4.54 3.11
C ARG A 37 -14.07 4.43 1.59
N ASN A 38 -14.36 3.24 1.07
CA ASN A 38 -14.40 2.97 -0.36
C ASN A 38 -15.53 3.72 -1.05
N ALA A 39 -16.70 3.85 -0.41
CA ALA A 39 -17.79 4.68 -0.93
C ALA A 39 -17.35 6.14 -1.08
N ARG A 40 -16.69 6.73 -0.07
CA ARG A 40 -16.14 8.10 -0.15
C ARG A 40 -15.09 8.25 -1.24
N GLN A 41 -14.19 7.27 -1.38
CA GLN A 41 -13.14 7.31 -2.39
C GLN A 41 -13.72 7.20 -3.82
N ALA A 42 -14.69 6.30 -4.03
CA ALA A 42 -15.41 6.20 -5.31
C ALA A 42 -16.15 7.49 -5.65
N SER A 43 -16.80 8.13 -4.67
CA SER A 43 -17.45 9.43 -4.87
C SER A 43 -16.48 10.55 -5.26
N ARG A 44 -15.27 10.57 -4.70
CA ARG A 44 -14.22 11.55 -5.09
C ARG A 44 -13.77 11.33 -6.53
N PHE A 45 -13.52 10.08 -6.93
CA PHE A 45 -13.17 9.78 -8.32
C PHE A 45 -14.27 10.16 -9.29
N LEU A 46 -15.54 9.93 -8.93
CA LEU A 46 -16.68 10.40 -9.73
C LEU A 46 -16.70 11.93 -9.84
N ASP A 47 -16.49 12.66 -8.75
CA ASP A 47 -16.44 14.13 -8.74
C ASP A 47 -15.33 14.67 -9.66
N GLU A 48 -14.16 14.02 -9.69
CA GLU A 48 -13.06 14.36 -10.60
C GLU A 48 -13.40 14.09 -12.08
N ILE A 49 -14.22 13.09 -12.38
CA ILE A 49 -14.61 12.71 -13.75
C ILE A 49 -15.80 13.56 -14.26
N VAL A 50 -16.72 13.97 -13.37
CA VAL A 50 -17.94 14.72 -13.71
C VAL A 50 -17.62 16.20 -13.95
N VAL A 51 -16.77 16.45 -14.94
CA VAL A 51 -16.40 17.78 -15.42
C VAL A 51 -16.66 17.83 -16.91
N GLY A 52 -17.77 18.47 -17.32
CA GLY A 52 -18.13 18.66 -18.73
C GLY A 52 -19.56 18.25 -19.10
N ASP A 53 -19.78 17.95 -20.38
CA ASP A 53 -21.09 17.57 -20.90
C ASP A 53 -21.41 16.09 -20.62
N ILE A 54 -22.26 15.87 -19.61
CA ILE A 54 -22.73 14.56 -19.15
C ILE A 54 -23.45 13.78 -20.27
N LYS A 55 -24.14 14.47 -21.20
CA LYS A 55 -24.98 13.78 -22.22
C LYS A 55 -24.16 13.01 -23.25
N SER A 56 -22.98 13.51 -23.60
CA SER A 56 -22.10 12.86 -24.57
C SER A 56 -21.22 11.76 -23.97
N GLY A 57 -21.34 11.50 -22.66
CA GLY A 57 -20.46 10.63 -21.89
C GLY A 57 -19.19 11.35 -21.45
N LEU A 58 -18.68 11.01 -20.27
CA LEU A 58 -17.51 11.63 -19.66
C LEU A 58 -16.25 10.80 -19.95
N ALA A 59 -15.15 11.46 -20.30
CA ALA A 59 -13.89 10.76 -20.55
C ALA A 59 -13.30 10.25 -19.23
N ILE A 60 -12.97 8.96 -19.19
CA ILE A 60 -12.27 8.35 -18.04
C ILE A 60 -10.77 8.50 -18.30
N ARG A 61 -10.07 9.24 -17.44
CA ARG A 61 -8.61 9.38 -17.50
C ARG A 61 -7.98 8.44 -16.48
N THR A 62 -7.03 7.63 -16.92
CA THR A 62 -6.20 6.85 -15.99
C THR A 62 -5.18 7.78 -15.33
N ARG A 63 -4.62 7.35 -14.19
CA ARG A 63 -3.67 8.17 -13.43
C ARG A 63 -2.37 8.48 -14.19
N ASP A 64 -2.03 7.66 -15.19
CA ASP A 64 -0.89 7.85 -16.09
C ASP A 64 -1.15 8.90 -17.18
N GLY A 65 -2.33 9.54 -17.16
CA GLY A 65 -2.74 10.55 -18.13
C GLY A 65 -3.22 9.97 -19.47
N GLN A 66 -3.29 8.65 -19.59
CA GLN A 66 -3.87 8.00 -20.76
C GLN A 66 -5.40 8.06 -20.70
N GLN A 67 -6.01 8.33 -21.86
CA GLN A 67 -7.45 8.36 -22.00
C GLN A 67 -7.95 6.94 -22.26
N SER A 68 -8.91 6.48 -21.45
CA SER A 68 -9.61 5.22 -21.71
C SER A 68 -10.30 5.26 -23.08
N LYS A 69 -10.38 4.11 -23.75
CA LYS A 69 -11.15 4.00 -25.01
C LYS A 69 -12.65 4.15 -24.74
N GLY A 70 -13.10 3.71 -23.57
CA GLY A 70 -14.47 3.84 -23.10
C GLY A 70 -14.79 5.17 -22.40
N ARG A 71 -16.07 5.47 -22.27
CA ARG A 71 -16.60 6.66 -21.58
C ARG A 71 -17.54 6.28 -20.43
N LEU A 72 -17.64 7.15 -19.44
CA LEU A 72 -18.60 7.04 -18.34
C LEU A 72 -19.91 7.75 -18.72
N PHE A 73 -21.01 7.02 -18.72
CA PHE A 73 -22.37 7.53 -18.87
C PHE A 73 -23.09 7.48 -17.53
N LEU A 74 -23.83 8.53 -17.23
CA LEU A 74 -24.70 8.60 -16.04
C LEU A 74 -26.15 8.52 -16.48
N GLN A 75 -26.98 7.88 -15.66
CA GLN A 75 -28.42 7.91 -15.88
C GLN A 75 -28.97 9.34 -15.72
N THR A 76 -29.48 9.93 -16.80
CA THR A 76 -30.06 11.29 -16.80
C THR A 76 -31.57 11.32 -16.96
N GLU A 77 -32.21 10.17 -17.20
CA GLU A 77 -33.66 10.06 -17.39
C GLU A 77 -34.28 9.03 -16.46
N ALA A 78 -35.56 9.25 -16.14
CA ALA A 78 -36.34 8.32 -15.34
C ALA A 78 -36.66 7.09 -16.20
N ILE A 79 -36.12 5.94 -15.82
CA ILE A 79 -36.34 4.67 -16.51
C ILE A 79 -37.28 3.83 -15.64
N ASN A 80 -38.54 3.75 -16.05
CA ASN A 80 -39.54 2.87 -15.46
C ASN A 80 -39.75 1.68 -16.41
N GLY A 81 -38.97 0.62 -16.21
CA GLY A 81 -39.13 -0.62 -16.97
C GLY A 81 -40.15 -1.56 -16.32
N ASP A 82 -41.01 -2.18 -17.12
CA ASP A 82 -41.91 -3.25 -16.68
C ASP A 82 -41.12 -4.54 -16.43
N LEU A 83 -40.68 -4.73 -15.18
CA LEU A 83 -40.21 -6.02 -14.70
C LEU A 83 -41.40 -6.92 -14.35
N PRO A 84 -41.32 -8.25 -14.58
CA PRO A 84 -42.35 -9.18 -14.16
C PRO A 84 -42.72 -9.02 -12.67
N SER A 85 -44.01 -9.01 -12.37
CA SER A 85 -44.57 -8.79 -11.03
C SER A 85 -44.11 -9.81 -9.97
N THR A 86 -43.53 -10.93 -10.39
CA THR A 86 -42.99 -11.99 -9.53
C THR A 86 -41.67 -11.63 -8.83
N LEU A 87 -41.02 -10.51 -9.20
CA LEU A 87 -39.71 -10.09 -8.66
C LEU A 87 -39.78 -9.05 -7.52
N ALA A 88 -40.92 -8.93 -6.84
CA ALA A 88 -41.25 -7.83 -5.92
C ALA A 88 -40.48 -7.80 -4.57
N SER A 89 -39.23 -8.25 -4.50
CA SER A 89 -38.34 -8.07 -3.33
C SER A 89 -36.95 -7.52 -3.73
N GLY A 90 -36.76 -6.23 -3.44
CA GLY A 90 -35.51 -5.47 -3.62
C GLY A 90 -35.69 -4.24 -4.52
N LYS A 91 -36.09 -3.09 -3.94
CA LYS A 91 -36.41 -1.87 -4.72
C LYS A 91 -35.24 -1.39 -5.60
N THR A 92 -34.01 -1.45 -5.08
CA THR A 92 -32.81 -0.94 -5.76
C THR A 92 -32.28 -1.88 -6.84
N ASP A 93 -32.17 -3.19 -6.55
CA ASP A 93 -31.75 -4.21 -7.54
C ASP A 93 -32.63 -4.17 -8.79
N ASN A 94 -33.95 -4.09 -8.57
CA ASN A 94 -34.93 -4.08 -9.65
C ASN A 94 -34.80 -2.80 -10.50
N GLN A 95 -34.52 -1.65 -9.89
CA GLN A 95 -34.24 -0.43 -10.64
C GLN A 95 -33.02 -0.60 -11.54
N ILE A 96 -31.94 -1.21 -11.06
CA ILE A 96 -30.75 -1.45 -11.88
C ILE A 96 -31.07 -2.42 -13.02
N LEU A 97 -31.79 -3.50 -12.76
CA LEU A 97 -32.21 -4.45 -13.80
C LEU A 97 -33.11 -3.81 -14.87
N SER A 98 -34.01 -2.90 -14.48
CA SER A 98 -34.82 -2.11 -15.41
C SER A 98 -33.96 -1.22 -16.31
N VAL A 99 -32.90 -0.61 -15.75
CA VAL A 99 -31.94 0.20 -16.52
C VAL A 99 -31.19 -0.67 -17.54
N VAL A 100 -30.70 -1.85 -17.14
CA VAL A 100 -30.00 -2.77 -18.04
C VAL A 100 -30.89 -3.17 -19.22
N ARG A 101 -32.14 -3.54 -18.93
CA ARG A 101 -33.11 -3.90 -19.98
C ARG A 101 -33.41 -2.73 -20.92
N PHE A 102 -33.65 -1.53 -20.37
CA PHE A 102 -33.88 -0.33 -21.16
C PHE A 102 -32.72 -0.02 -22.11
N LEU A 103 -31.48 -0.14 -21.62
CA LEU A 103 -30.29 0.08 -22.44
C LEU A 103 -30.18 -0.97 -23.56
N GLN A 104 -30.51 -2.23 -23.27
CA GLN A 104 -30.50 -3.29 -24.28
C GLN A 104 -31.53 -3.05 -25.39
N GLU A 105 -32.71 -2.54 -25.04
CA GLU A 105 -33.78 -2.18 -26.00
C GLU A 105 -33.41 -0.94 -26.82
N ARG A 106 -32.77 0.06 -26.20
CA ARG A 106 -32.35 1.31 -26.84
C ARG A 106 -31.16 1.14 -27.78
N GLU A 107 -30.22 0.27 -27.42
CA GLU A 107 -28.95 0.07 -28.12
C GLU A 107 -28.82 -1.36 -28.69
N PRO A 108 -29.67 -1.79 -29.63
CA PRO A 108 -29.71 -3.19 -30.10
C PRO A 108 -28.44 -3.65 -30.83
N GLN A 109 -27.60 -2.71 -31.24
CA GLN A 109 -26.30 -2.97 -31.89
C GLN A 109 -25.15 -3.08 -30.88
N ARG A 110 -25.41 -2.87 -29.59
CA ARG A 110 -24.41 -2.90 -28.53
C ARG A 110 -24.74 -3.98 -27.52
N GLN A 111 -23.72 -4.68 -27.05
CA GLN A 111 -23.88 -5.63 -25.96
C GLN A 111 -23.97 -4.85 -24.63
N VAL A 112 -25.06 -5.05 -23.90
CA VAL A 112 -25.24 -4.51 -22.55
C VAL A 112 -25.06 -5.64 -21.54
N VAL A 113 -24.12 -5.47 -20.61
CA VAL A 113 -23.78 -6.49 -19.60
C VAL A 113 -23.88 -5.87 -18.21
N LEU A 114 -24.62 -6.53 -17.31
CA LEU A 114 -24.60 -6.19 -15.89
C LEU A 114 -23.33 -6.74 -15.24
N VAL A 115 -22.51 -5.87 -14.66
CA VAL A 115 -21.36 -6.27 -13.85
C VAL A 115 -21.69 -6.06 -12.37
N SER A 116 -21.67 -7.14 -11.59
CA SER A 116 -21.97 -7.08 -10.15
C SER A 116 -21.17 -8.15 -9.41
N LYS A 117 -20.85 -7.92 -8.12
CA LYS A 117 -20.31 -8.95 -7.20
C LYS A 117 -21.40 -9.76 -6.49
N ASP A 118 -22.65 -9.31 -6.52
CA ASP A 118 -23.77 -10.01 -5.88
C ASP A 118 -24.28 -11.14 -6.78
N ILE A 119 -24.13 -12.37 -6.31
CA ILE A 119 -24.62 -13.57 -7.00
C ILE A 119 -26.14 -13.54 -7.22
N ASN A 120 -26.92 -13.02 -6.28
CA ASN A 120 -28.37 -12.96 -6.38
C ASN A 120 -28.79 -12.00 -7.49
N MET A 121 -28.11 -10.85 -7.59
CA MET A 121 -28.35 -9.88 -8.65
C MET A 121 -28.05 -10.49 -10.03
N ARG A 122 -26.95 -11.22 -10.17
CA ARG A 122 -26.59 -11.90 -11.44
C ARG A 122 -27.57 -13.02 -11.79
N ILE A 123 -28.04 -13.79 -10.81
CA ILE A 123 -29.06 -14.82 -11.02
C ILE A 123 -30.37 -14.19 -11.51
N LYS A 124 -30.82 -13.09 -10.87
CA LYS A 124 -32.01 -12.34 -11.29
C LYS A 124 -31.88 -11.82 -12.73
N ALA A 125 -30.73 -11.24 -13.08
CA ALA A 125 -30.46 -10.75 -14.43
C ALA A 125 -30.55 -11.87 -15.47
N ARG A 126 -29.90 -13.02 -15.22
CA ARG A 126 -29.94 -14.18 -16.12
C ARG A 126 -31.34 -14.76 -16.26
N ALA A 127 -32.11 -14.81 -15.17
CA ALA A 127 -33.51 -15.24 -15.21
C ALA A 127 -34.40 -14.34 -16.09
N LEU A 128 -34.01 -13.07 -16.26
CA LEU A 128 -34.65 -12.09 -17.14
C LEU A 128 -34.08 -12.08 -18.58
N GLY A 129 -33.14 -12.97 -18.90
CA GLY A 129 -32.46 -12.98 -20.20
C GLY A 129 -31.43 -11.85 -20.40
N LEU A 130 -31.05 -11.16 -19.32
CA LEU A 130 -30.03 -10.12 -19.35
C LEU A 130 -28.64 -10.73 -19.16
N ALA A 131 -27.66 -10.26 -19.94
CA ALA A 131 -26.27 -10.68 -19.76
C ALA A 131 -25.74 -10.15 -18.42
N ALA A 132 -25.09 -11.01 -17.64
CA ALA A 132 -24.52 -10.64 -16.35
C ALA A 132 -23.22 -11.39 -16.03
N GLU A 133 -22.22 -10.63 -15.61
CA GLU A 133 -20.86 -11.07 -15.33
C GLU A 133 -20.46 -10.73 -13.90
N ASP A 134 -19.60 -11.58 -13.33
CA ASP A 134 -18.98 -11.29 -12.03
C ASP A 134 -17.88 -10.25 -12.22
N TYR A 135 -17.75 -9.35 -11.24
CA TYR A 135 -16.62 -8.43 -11.20
C TYR A 135 -15.39 -9.18 -10.66
N PHE A 136 -14.66 -9.82 -11.57
CA PHE A 136 -13.36 -10.39 -11.28
C PHE A 136 -12.30 -9.31 -11.28
N ASN A 137 -11.51 -9.29 -10.21
CA ASN A 137 -10.32 -8.47 -10.16
C ASN A 137 -9.08 -9.35 -10.03
N ASP A 138 -8.58 -9.84 -11.16
CA ASP A 138 -7.34 -10.62 -11.21
C ASP A 138 -6.09 -9.74 -11.06
N LYS A 139 -6.26 -8.41 -10.97
CA LYS A 139 -5.21 -7.45 -10.62
C LYS A 139 -5.69 -6.58 -9.47
N VAL A 140 -5.58 -7.10 -8.25
CA VAL A 140 -5.64 -6.27 -7.05
C VAL A 140 -4.47 -5.28 -7.14
N LEU A 141 -4.70 -4.14 -7.79
CA LEU A 141 -4.05 -2.91 -7.39
C LEU A 141 -4.65 -2.64 -6.00
N GLU A 142 -3.91 -3.01 -4.96
CA GLU A 142 -4.28 -2.66 -3.60
C GLU A 142 -4.23 -1.12 -3.50
N ASP A 143 -5.02 -0.49 -2.63
CA ASP A 143 -4.91 0.96 -2.38
C ASP A 143 -3.45 1.38 -2.06
N ALA A 144 -2.63 0.42 -1.60
CA ALA A 144 -1.19 0.54 -1.38
C ALA A 144 -0.37 0.78 -2.67
N ASP A 145 -0.78 0.22 -3.82
CA ASP A 145 -0.10 0.40 -5.11
C ASP A 145 -0.29 1.82 -5.68
N LEU A 146 -1.24 2.58 -5.13
CA LEU A 146 -1.47 3.99 -5.45
C LEU A 146 -0.69 4.94 -4.53
N LEU A 147 0.00 4.43 -3.50
CA LEU A 147 0.79 5.23 -2.58
C LEU A 147 2.14 5.62 -3.20
N TYR A 148 2.71 6.71 -2.70
CA TYR A 148 4.07 7.09 -3.02
C TYR A 148 5.03 5.95 -2.60
N THR A 149 5.75 5.39 -3.55
CA THR A 149 6.61 4.21 -3.34
C THR A 149 7.94 4.54 -2.68
N GLY A 150 8.33 5.83 -2.64
CA GLY A 150 9.65 6.25 -2.17
C GLY A 150 10.79 5.90 -3.14
N VAL A 151 10.48 5.41 -4.35
CA VAL A 151 11.47 4.94 -5.31
C VAL A 151 11.16 5.46 -6.71
N ARG A 152 12.18 5.95 -7.41
CA ARG A 152 12.08 6.47 -8.78
C ARG A 152 13.16 5.91 -9.69
N ALA A 153 12.73 5.31 -10.80
CA ALA A 153 13.62 5.03 -11.93
C ALA A 153 14.03 6.35 -12.59
N LEU A 154 15.33 6.58 -12.77
CA LEU A 154 15.82 7.70 -13.55
C LEU A 154 15.56 7.44 -15.05
N PRO A 155 15.15 8.46 -15.81
CA PRO A 155 14.94 8.30 -17.25
C PRO A 155 16.27 8.03 -17.95
N LYS A 156 16.25 7.30 -19.08
CA LYS A 156 17.48 6.93 -19.82
C LYS A 156 18.35 8.13 -20.22
N ASN A 157 17.73 9.28 -20.49
CA ASN A 157 18.41 10.54 -20.83
C ASN A 157 18.72 11.41 -19.60
N PHE A 158 18.68 10.86 -18.39
CA PHE A 158 18.91 11.62 -17.16
C PHE A 158 20.28 12.28 -17.18
N TRP A 159 21.34 11.53 -17.51
CA TRP A 159 22.69 12.07 -17.57
C TRP A 159 22.91 13.05 -18.72
N ASP A 160 22.21 12.91 -19.83
CA ASP A 160 22.28 13.90 -20.93
C ASP A 160 21.69 15.26 -20.50
N THR A 161 20.62 15.21 -19.72
CA THR A 161 19.84 16.39 -19.32
C THR A 161 20.31 17.00 -17.99
N HIS A 162 20.95 16.21 -17.13
CA HIS A 162 21.39 16.60 -15.79
C HIS A 162 22.90 16.52 -15.58
N GLY A 163 23.65 15.99 -16.55
CA GLY A 163 25.08 15.68 -16.46
C GLY A 163 26.05 16.83 -16.72
N ARG A 164 25.59 17.95 -17.32
CA ARG A 164 26.48 19.02 -17.81
C ARG A 164 27.34 19.66 -16.71
N ASP A 165 26.78 19.82 -15.51
CA ASP A 165 27.44 20.47 -14.35
C ASP A 165 27.42 19.54 -13.11
N VAL A 166 27.60 18.23 -13.31
CA VAL A 166 27.61 17.29 -12.19
C VAL A 166 28.90 17.40 -11.41
N GLU A 167 28.78 17.75 -10.13
CA GLU A 167 29.89 17.68 -9.18
C GLU A 167 29.81 16.36 -8.43
N SER A 168 30.95 15.69 -8.22
CA SER A 168 31.02 14.49 -7.39
C SER A 168 32.11 14.61 -6.33
N TRP A 169 31.83 14.10 -5.14
CA TRP A 169 32.79 14.05 -4.04
C TRP A 169 32.56 12.81 -3.16
N LYS A 170 33.56 12.44 -2.36
CA LYS A 170 33.43 11.35 -1.38
C LYS A 170 33.39 11.93 0.02
N LYS A 171 32.48 11.43 0.85
CA LYS A 171 32.39 11.74 2.29
C LYS A 171 31.93 10.49 3.03
N GLU A 172 32.64 10.15 4.12
CA GLU A 172 32.28 9.03 5.01
C GLU A 172 32.11 7.67 4.29
N GLY A 173 32.88 7.43 3.23
CA GLY A 173 32.80 6.19 2.44
C GLY A 173 31.71 6.18 1.37
N HIS A 174 30.85 7.20 1.33
CA HIS A 174 29.82 7.39 0.32
C HIS A 174 30.29 8.33 -0.78
N THR A 175 29.78 8.12 -1.99
CA THR A 175 29.95 9.05 -3.11
C THR A 175 28.69 9.90 -3.24
N TYR A 176 28.88 11.19 -3.39
CA TYR A 176 27.82 12.17 -3.55
C TYR A 176 27.86 12.74 -4.96
N TYR A 177 26.69 13.00 -5.53
CA TYR A 177 26.52 13.68 -6.81
C TYR A 177 25.61 14.88 -6.62
N ARG A 178 26.07 16.07 -7.01
CA ARG A 178 25.22 17.25 -7.12
C ARG A 178 24.78 17.36 -8.57
N VAL A 179 23.47 17.26 -8.79
CA VAL A 179 22.85 17.28 -10.12
C VAL A 179 21.97 18.52 -10.27
N ARG A 180 21.87 19.02 -11.51
CA ARG A 180 20.98 20.12 -11.88
C ARG A 180 20.12 19.72 -13.05
N GLY A 181 18.84 20.09 -13.05
CA GLY A 181 17.99 19.90 -14.23
C GLY A 181 16.49 19.78 -13.95
N PRO A 182 15.68 19.53 -14.98
CA PRO A 182 14.22 19.64 -14.91
C PRO A 182 13.55 18.59 -14.02
N LEU A 183 14.19 17.45 -13.76
CA LEU A 183 13.63 16.41 -12.90
C LEU A 183 13.80 16.74 -11.41
N VAL A 184 14.79 17.57 -11.07
CA VAL A 184 15.18 17.85 -9.68
C VAL A 184 14.02 18.39 -8.83
N SER A 185 13.19 19.27 -9.40
CA SER A 185 12.05 19.85 -8.68
C SER A 185 10.95 18.84 -8.35
N LYS A 186 11.04 17.61 -8.89
CA LYS A 186 10.12 16.50 -8.61
C LYS A 186 10.73 15.44 -7.70
N LEU A 187 11.99 15.63 -7.27
CA LEU A 187 12.65 14.73 -6.33
C LEU A 187 12.30 15.10 -4.90
N HIS A 188 12.12 14.09 -4.06
CA HIS A 188 11.86 14.27 -2.64
C HIS A 188 13.06 13.82 -1.80
N VAL A 189 13.33 14.50 -0.68
CA VAL A 189 14.34 14.03 0.28
C VAL A 189 13.93 12.63 0.78
N ASN A 190 14.91 11.74 0.91
CA ASN A 190 14.76 10.31 1.21
C ASN A 190 14.07 9.48 0.11
N GLU A 191 13.85 10.03 -1.09
CA GLU A 191 13.49 9.24 -2.27
C GLU A 191 14.72 8.46 -2.76
N PHE A 192 14.55 7.18 -3.04
CA PHE A 192 15.55 6.41 -3.76
C PHE A 192 15.45 6.69 -5.25
N VAL A 193 16.59 6.92 -5.88
CA VAL A 193 16.72 6.99 -7.33
C VAL A 193 17.62 5.88 -7.82
N PHE A 194 17.27 5.28 -8.96
CA PHE A 194 18.07 4.24 -9.56
C PHE A 194 18.20 4.38 -11.07
N ASP A 195 19.34 3.94 -11.58
CA ASP A 195 19.62 3.80 -13.02
C ASP A 195 20.36 2.48 -13.24
N GLU A 196 19.74 1.57 -13.97
CA GLU A 196 20.28 0.24 -14.30
C GLU A 196 20.62 0.13 -15.80
N SER A 197 20.63 1.26 -16.52
CA SER A 197 20.81 1.27 -17.98
C SER A 197 22.27 1.19 -18.43
N GLY A 198 23.22 1.53 -17.56
CA GLY A 198 24.66 1.46 -17.82
C GLY A 198 25.34 0.20 -17.27
N ASP A 199 26.62 0.01 -17.62
CA ASP A 199 27.44 -1.15 -17.16
C ASP A 199 27.55 -1.27 -15.63
N LYS A 200 27.38 -0.15 -14.92
CA LYS A 200 27.33 -0.11 -13.46
C LYS A 200 26.01 0.53 -13.03
N PRO A 201 25.15 -0.20 -12.31
CA PRO A 201 23.91 0.39 -11.81
C PRO A 201 24.22 1.47 -10.78
N LEU A 202 23.51 2.58 -10.85
CA LEU A 202 23.48 3.58 -9.80
C LEU A 202 22.27 3.32 -8.89
N TYR A 203 22.53 3.20 -7.60
CA TYR A 203 21.53 3.31 -6.55
C TYR A 203 21.91 4.45 -5.62
N ALA A 204 21.01 5.41 -5.44
CA ALA A 204 21.27 6.56 -4.59
C ALA A 204 20.04 7.03 -3.81
N LEU A 205 20.27 7.71 -2.70
CA LEU A 205 19.27 8.38 -1.90
C LEU A 205 19.35 9.90 -2.15
N VAL A 206 18.21 10.54 -2.34
CA VAL A 206 18.14 12.02 -2.40
C VAL A 206 18.33 12.58 -0.99
N LYS A 207 19.44 13.28 -0.75
CA LYS A 207 19.76 13.91 0.55
C LYS A 207 19.27 15.34 0.65
N GLU A 208 19.34 16.06 -0.46
CA GLU A 208 18.89 17.45 -0.56
C GLU A 208 18.18 17.61 -1.91
N ALA A 209 17.07 18.35 -1.91
CA ALA A 209 16.39 18.78 -3.12
C ALA A 209 15.86 20.20 -2.91
N ALA A 210 16.44 21.16 -3.61
CA ALA A 210 16.09 22.58 -3.49
C ALA A 210 16.14 23.28 -4.85
N GLY A 211 15.00 23.79 -5.30
CA GLY A 211 14.88 24.45 -6.60
C GLY A 211 15.27 23.52 -7.74
N SER A 212 16.38 23.82 -8.40
CA SER A 212 16.93 23.05 -9.52
C SER A 212 18.18 22.24 -9.16
N ILE A 213 18.53 22.13 -7.87
CA ILE A 213 19.71 21.40 -7.40
C ILE A 213 19.28 20.26 -6.48
N ALA A 214 19.79 19.05 -6.73
CA ALA A 214 19.66 17.92 -5.82
C ALA A 214 21.03 17.32 -5.51
N VAL A 215 21.16 16.78 -4.30
CA VAL A 215 22.31 15.99 -3.87
C VAL A 215 21.88 14.55 -3.70
N LEU A 216 22.53 13.65 -4.44
CA LEU A 216 22.32 12.21 -4.42
C LEU A 216 23.49 11.55 -3.68
N GLU A 217 23.21 10.62 -2.78
CA GLU A 217 24.21 9.85 -2.03
C GLU A 217 24.14 8.38 -2.43
N THR A 218 25.26 7.77 -2.83
CA THR A 218 25.31 6.34 -3.13
C THR A 218 25.05 5.49 -1.90
N LEU A 219 24.29 4.41 -2.09
CA LEU A 219 23.91 3.53 -1.00
C LEU A 219 25.06 2.64 -0.52
N ARG A 220 24.98 2.21 0.74
CA ARG A 220 25.74 1.05 1.22
C ARG A 220 25.13 -0.21 0.63
N ASP A 221 25.98 -1.12 0.15
CA ASP A 221 25.54 -2.38 -0.42
C ASP A 221 25.36 -3.45 0.67
N TYR A 222 24.12 -3.60 1.16
CA TYR A 222 23.71 -4.62 2.12
C TYR A 222 23.48 -6.01 1.48
N THR A 223 23.63 -6.16 0.17
CA THR A 223 23.61 -7.49 -0.48
C THR A 223 24.90 -8.26 -0.22
N HIS A 224 25.99 -7.52 0.07
CA HIS A 224 27.29 -8.10 0.36
C HIS A 224 27.40 -8.56 1.83
N ALA A 225 27.88 -9.79 2.07
CA ALA A 225 27.95 -10.42 3.39
C ALA A 225 28.69 -9.59 4.47
N LYS A 226 29.75 -8.85 4.09
CA LYS A 226 30.50 -7.95 5.00
C LYS A 226 29.67 -6.78 5.56
N ASN A 227 28.55 -6.46 4.92
CA ASN A 227 27.65 -5.39 5.33
C ASN A 227 26.38 -5.95 5.98
N SER A 228 26.33 -7.23 6.35
CA SER A 228 25.13 -7.80 6.97
C SER A 228 24.70 -7.01 8.23
N VAL A 229 23.39 -6.93 8.43
CA VAL A 229 22.76 -6.28 9.59
C VAL A 229 22.21 -7.40 10.45
N TRP A 230 22.79 -7.59 11.64
CA TRP A 230 22.45 -8.73 12.51
C TRP A 230 22.43 -10.08 11.77
N GLY A 231 23.46 -10.34 10.94
CA GLY A 231 23.56 -11.57 10.14
C GLY A 231 22.67 -11.61 8.88
N ILE A 232 21.80 -10.62 8.65
CA ILE A 232 20.91 -10.56 7.49
C ILE A 232 21.52 -9.71 6.37
N THR A 233 21.53 -10.26 5.15
CA THR A 233 21.88 -9.53 3.92
C THR A 233 20.63 -9.28 3.08
N ALA A 234 20.59 -8.15 2.39
CA ALA A 234 19.55 -7.86 1.40
C ALA A 234 19.62 -8.86 0.23
N ARG A 235 18.47 -9.36 -0.23
CA ARG A 235 18.40 -10.29 -1.36
C ARG A 235 18.06 -9.62 -2.69
N ASN A 236 17.56 -8.40 -2.64
CA ASN A 236 17.19 -7.60 -3.80
C ASN A 236 17.39 -6.11 -3.48
N ARG A 237 17.15 -5.28 -4.50
CA ARG A 237 17.30 -3.83 -4.43
C ARG A 237 16.39 -3.20 -3.38
N GLU A 238 15.14 -3.65 -3.30
CA GLU A 238 14.12 -3.11 -2.40
C GLU A 238 14.50 -3.37 -0.93
N GLN A 239 15.01 -4.56 -0.60
CA GLN A 239 15.54 -4.85 0.73
C GLN A 239 16.81 -4.05 1.03
N ASN A 240 17.68 -3.84 0.04
CA ASN A 240 18.86 -3.00 0.19
C ASN A 240 18.48 -1.55 0.50
N PHE A 241 17.43 -1.03 -0.16
CA PHE A 241 16.87 0.29 0.09
C PHE A 241 16.29 0.39 1.50
N ALA A 242 15.48 -0.61 1.90
CA ALA A 242 14.92 -0.67 3.24
C ALA A 242 16.01 -0.62 4.34
N LEU A 243 17.08 -1.43 4.21
CA LEU A 243 18.19 -1.40 5.17
C LEU A 243 18.94 -0.08 5.19
N ASN A 244 19.13 0.59 4.05
CA ASN A 244 19.74 1.93 4.02
C ASN A 244 18.89 2.97 4.77
N LEU A 245 17.56 2.89 4.73
CA LEU A 245 16.70 3.77 5.55
C LEU A 245 16.75 3.38 7.03
N LEU A 246 16.57 2.09 7.35
CA LEU A 246 16.51 1.61 8.73
C LEU A 246 17.83 1.82 9.48
N MET A 247 18.97 1.75 8.79
CA MET A 247 20.28 1.98 9.40
C MET A 247 20.69 3.46 9.41
N SER A 248 19.90 4.35 8.81
CA SER A 248 20.19 5.79 8.76
C SER A 248 19.65 6.50 10.00
N PRO A 249 20.51 7.08 10.87
CA PRO A 249 20.06 7.83 12.04
C PRO A 249 19.45 9.19 11.68
N ALA A 250 19.47 9.60 10.41
CA ALA A 250 18.86 10.83 9.94
C ALA A 250 17.37 10.68 9.60
N VAL A 251 16.83 9.46 9.65
CA VAL A 251 15.44 9.15 9.31
C VAL A 251 14.74 8.63 10.55
N ASP A 252 13.87 9.45 11.15
CA ASP A 252 13.16 9.11 12.39
C ASP A 252 11.98 8.14 12.18
N PHE A 253 11.43 8.11 10.96
CA PHE A 253 10.23 7.34 10.64
C PHE A 253 10.35 6.69 9.27
N VAL A 254 10.21 5.35 9.23
CA VAL A 254 10.32 4.54 8.02
C VAL A 254 9.06 3.72 7.84
N THR A 255 8.41 3.85 6.68
CA THR A 255 7.29 3.01 6.29
C THR A 255 7.75 1.97 5.28
N LEU A 256 7.57 0.68 5.60
CA LEU A 256 7.85 -0.41 4.67
C LEU A 256 6.54 -1.01 4.18
N LEU A 257 6.27 -0.86 2.89
CA LEU A 257 5.12 -1.44 2.21
C LEU A 257 5.58 -2.57 1.29
N GLY A 258 4.78 -3.63 1.18
CA GLY A 258 5.08 -4.76 0.31
C GLY A 258 4.32 -6.01 0.71
N GLN A 259 4.26 -6.99 -0.20
CA GLN A 259 3.52 -8.23 -0.01
C GLN A 259 4.03 -9.06 1.19
N ALA A 260 3.24 -10.01 1.65
CA ALA A 260 3.65 -10.98 2.65
C ALA A 260 4.91 -11.74 2.20
N GLY A 261 5.81 -12.07 3.13
CA GLY A 261 7.05 -12.79 2.84
C GLY A 261 8.21 -11.94 2.28
N THR A 262 8.01 -10.65 2.03
CA THR A 262 9.08 -9.74 1.55
C THR A 262 10.16 -9.39 2.60
N GLY A 263 9.98 -9.82 3.85
CA GLY A 263 10.97 -9.67 4.93
C GLY A 263 10.93 -8.35 5.70
N LYS A 264 9.88 -7.52 5.54
CA LYS A 264 9.76 -6.20 6.17
C LYS A 264 10.03 -6.22 7.69
N THR A 265 9.29 -7.05 8.42
CA THR A 265 9.40 -7.18 9.88
C THR A 265 10.76 -7.75 10.29
N LEU A 266 11.28 -8.73 9.55
CA LEU A 266 12.61 -9.30 9.76
C LEU A 266 13.71 -8.24 9.64
N LEU A 267 13.69 -7.44 8.58
CA LEU A 267 14.67 -6.36 8.37
C LEU A 267 14.57 -5.28 9.45
N ALA A 268 13.35 -4.90 9.85
CA ALA A 268 13.13 -3.92 10.91
C ALA A 268 13.62 -4.43 12.28
N LEU A 269 13.46 -5.73 12.57
CA LEU A 269 13.99 -6.37 13.77
C LEU A 269 15.51 -6.47 13.73
N ALA A 270 16.10 -6.90 12.61
CA ALA A 270 17.55 -6.98 12.44
C ALA A 270 18.23 -5.61 12.65
N ALA A 271 17.69 -4.57 12.01
CA ALA A 271 18.16 -3.20 12.18
C ALA A 271 17.98 -2.72 13.63
N GLY A 272 16.81 -2.99 14.24
CA GLY A 272 16.53 -2.64 15.63
C GLY A 272 17.51 -3.29 16.61
N LEU A 273 17.81 -4.59 16.43
CA LEU A 273 18.77 -5.31 17.27
C LEU A 273 20.18 -4.74 17.12
N THR A 274 20.62 -4.49 15.90
CA THR A 274 21.92 -3.84 15.63
C THR A 274 21.98 -2.46 16.33
N GLN A 275 20.93 -1.65 16.20
CA GLN A 275 20.87 -0.31 16.79
C GLN A 275 20.81 -0.32 18.33
N VAL A 276 20.26 -1.38 18.95
CA VAL A 276 20.11 -1.51 20.40
C VAL A 276 21.31 -2.20 21.07
N LEU A 277 21.81 -3.28 20.47
CA LEU A 277 22.83 -4.14 21.07
C LEU A 277 24.24 -3.75 20.60
N ASP A 278 24.43 -3.51 19.31
CA ASP A 278 25.75 -3.20 18.74
C ASP A 278 26.07 -1.71 18.83
N GLU A 279 25.21 -0.86 18.26
CA GLU A 279 25.41 0.60 18.24
C GLU A 279 24.99 1.29 19.54
N LYS A 280 24.12 0.65 20.33
CA LYS A 280 23.59 1.17 21.61
C LYS A 280 22.95 2.56 21.48
N ARG A 281 22.41 2.89 20.31
CA ARG A 281 21.68 4.14 20.04
C ARG A 281 20.33 4.17 20.75
N TYR A 282 19.66 3.03 20.78
CA TYR A 282 18.39 2.85 21.49
C TYR A 282 18.57 1.87 22.64
N THR A 283 17.71 1.99 23.64
CA THR A 283 17.81 1.19 24.86
C THR A 283 17.07 -0.15 24.74
N GLU A 284 16.02 -0.20 23.91
CA GLU A 284 15.05 -1.29 23.84
C GLU A 284 14.22 -1.16 22.55
N ILE A 285 13.79 -2.31 22.03
CA ILE A 285 12.82 -2.41 20.93
C ILE A 285 11.43 -2.54 21.55
N ILE A 286 10.50 -1.70 21.10
CA ILE A 286 9.08 -1.86 21.39
C ILE A 286 8.41 -2.34 20.11
N MET A 287 7.73 -3.48 20.18
CA MET A 287 6.96 -4.00 19.07
C MET A 287 5.48 -3.98 19.42
N THR A 288 4.67 -3.52 18.47
CA THR A 288 3.23 -3.61 18.54
C THR A 288 2.70 -4.22 17.26
N ARG A 289 1.66 -5.03 17.36
CA ARG A 289 0.97 -5.59 16.20
C ARG A 289 -0.48 -5.17 16.25
N VAL A 290 -0.98 -4.67 15.14
CA VAL A 290 -2.36 -4.22 15.03
C VAL A 290 -3.24 -5.41 14.67
N THR A 291 -3.86 -5.96 15.69
CA THR A 291 -4.75 -7.12 15.57
C THR A 291 -6.13 -6.66 15.14
N VAL A 292 -6.67 -7.25 14.07
CA VAL A 292 -8.12 -7.26 13.85
C VAL A 292 -8.68 -8.38 14.72
N PRO A 293 -9.45 -8.09 15.78
CA PRO A 293 -9.96 -9.14 16.64
C PRO A 293 -10.90 -10.05 15.83
N LEU A 294 -10.56 -11.34 15.75
CA LEU A 294 -11.48 -12.39 15.30
C LEU A 294 -12.40 -12.75 16.49
N GLY A 295 -13.27 -11.83 16.91
CA GLY A 295 -14.14 -12.01 18.07
C GLY A 295 -14.15 -10.82 19.05
N GLU A 296 -14.37 -11.10 20.34
CA GLU A 296 -14.42 -10.05 21.39
C GLU A 296 -13.09 -9.30 21.53
N ASP A 297 -13.20 -8.02 21.87
CA ASP A 297 -12.07 -7.09 22.05
C ASP A 297 -11.05 -7.66 23.06
N ILE A 298 -9.74 -7.54 22.78
CA ILE A 298 -8.64 -8.06 23.62
C ILE A 298 -8.74 -7.58 25.08
N GLY A 299 -9.40 -6.44 25.30
CA GLY A 299 -9.72 -5.92 26.64
C GLY A 299 -10.47 -6.89 27.55
N PHE A 300 -11.22 -7.86 27.00
CA PHE A 300 -12.08 -8.78 27.75
C PHE A 300 -11.46 -10.14 28.07
N LEU A 301 -10.36 -10.54 27.41
CA LEU A 301 -9.69 -11.80 27.71
C LEU A 301 -9.01 -11.74 29.10
N PRO A 302 -9.19 -12.71 30.00
CA PRO A 302 -8.43 -12.77 31.26
C PRO A 302 -6.96 -13.11 31.00
N GLY A 303 -6.02 -12.50 31.75
CA GLY A 303 -4.56 -12.75 31.62
C GLY A 303 -3.71 -11.48 31.52
N THR A 304 -2.38 -11.65 31.50
CA THR A 304 -1.39 -10.58 31.28
C THR A 304 -1.42 -10.08 29.83
N GLU A 305 -0.90 -8.88 29.57
CA GLU A 305 -0.82 -8.33 28.20
C GLU A 305 -0.08 -9.28 27.24
N GLU A 306 0.97 -9.94 27.72
CA GLU A 306 1.78 -10.88 26.96
C GLU A 306 1.02 -12.17 26.61
N GLU A 307 0.30 -12.77 27.58
CA GLU A 307 -0.56 -13.94 27.36
C GLU A 307 -1.66 -13.65 26.34
N LYS A 308 -2.26 -12.46 26.42
CA LYS A 308 -3.27 -12.05 25.44
C LYS A 308 -2.66 -11.91 24.05
N MET A 309 -1.44 -11.42 23.94
CA MET A 309 -0.76 -11.21 22.66
C MET A 309 -0.15 -12.51 22.08
N GLN A 310 -0.10 -13.59 22.87
CA GLN A 310 0.55 -14.86 22.54
C GLN A 310 0.17 -15.46 21.17
N PRO A 311 -1.10 -15.44 20.70
CA PRO A 311 -1.45 -15.98 19.38
C PRO A 311 -0.73 -15.27 18.22
N TRP A 312 -0.35 -14.02 18.41
CA TRP A 312 0.33 -13.21 17.38
C TRP A 312 1.86 -13.19 17.52
N MET A 313 2.38 -13.76 18.61
CA MET A 313 3.80 -13.85 18.93
C MET A 313 4.55 -14.88 18.10
N GLY A 314 3.86 -15.91 17.56
CA GLY A 314 4.51 -16.97 16.78
C GLY A 314 5.36 -16.43 15.62
N ALA A 315 4.81 -15.50 14.84
CA ALA A 315 5.54 -14.87 13.72
C ALA A 315 6.74 -14.03 14.18
N LEU A 316 6.70 -13.46 15.39
CA LEU A 316 7.86 -12.76 15.95
C LEU A 316 8.94 -13.77 16.37
N GLU A 317 8.55 -14.83 17.07
CA GLU A 317 9.47 -15.89 17.49
C GLU A 317 10.16 -16.55 16.29
N ASP A 318 9.44 -16.80 15.20
CA ASP A 318 10.01 -17.32 13.95
C ASP A 318 11.09 -16.38 13.39
N ASN A 319 10.85 -15.06 13.40
CA ASN A 319 11.86 -14.08 12.99
C ASN A 319 13.06 -14.05 13.94
N LEU A 320 12.84 -14.14 15.25
CA LEU A 320 13.92 -14.19 16.24
C LEU A 320 14.76 -15.46 16.11
N ASP A 321 14.16 -16.60 15.78
CA ASP A 321 14.90 -17.82 15.52
C ASP A 321 15.84 -17.69 14.32
N VAL A 322 15.38 -17.05 13.23
CA VAL A 322 16.23 -16.72 12.07
C VAL A 322 17.38 -15.79 12.47
N LEU A 323 17.12 -14.77 13.30
CA LEU A 323 18.11 -13.79 13.75
C LEU A 323 19.10 -14.34 14.78
N ASN A 324 18.73 -15.41 15.50
CA ASN A 324 19.60 -16.10 16.46
C ASN A 324 20.42 -17.22 15.79
N ALA A 325 20.01 -17.70 14.62
CA ALA A 325 20.73 -18.74 13.88
C ALA A 325 22.08 -18.28 13.33
N SER A 326 22.29 -16.97 13.17
CA SER A 326 23.55 -16.39 12.67
C SER A 326 24.71 -16.44 13.66
N ASP A 327 24.47 -16.77 14.94
CA ASP A 327 25.49 -16.83 15.98
C ASP A 327 25.98 -18.28 16.22
N GLU A 328 26.70 -18.84 15.24
CA GLU A 328 27.28 -20.19 15.31
C GLU A 328 28.47 -20.30 16.28
N SER A 329 29.00 -19.17 16.75
CA SER A 329 30.29 -19.10 17.43
C SER A 329 30.27 -19.52 18.91
N GLY A 330 29.08 -19.65 19.52
CA GLY A 330 28.90 -19.82 20.97
C GLY A 330 28.33 -21.16 21.47
N GLY A 331 28.45 -22.29 20.76
CA GLY A 331 27.88 -23.57 21.23
C GLY A 331 26.36 -23.50 21.55
N GLU A 332 25.80 -24.47 22.27
CA GLU A 332 24.37 -24.40 22.68
C GLU A 332 24.12 -23.37 23.79
N TRP A 333 25.07 -23.23 24.72
CA TRP A 333 24.93 -22.35 25.88
C TRP A 333 25.03 -20.86 25.51
N GLY A 334 25.94 -20.49 24.61
CA GLY A 334 26.04 -19.11 24.10
C GLY A 334 24.83 -18.73 23.25
N ARG A 335 24.30 -19.66 22.45
CA ARG A 335 23.04 -19.44 21.70
C ARG A 335 21.84 -19.20 22.63
N ALA A 336 21.73 -19.92 23.74
CA ALA A 336 20.69 -19.69 24.75
C ALA A 336 20.86 -18.32 25.44
N ALA A 337 22.08 -17.96 25.84
CA ALA A 337 22.37 -16.67 26.44
C ALA A 337 22.11 -15.48 25.49
N THR A 338 22.49 -15.60 24.21
CA THR A 338 22.20 -14.59 23.17
C THR A 338 20.69 -14.46 22.96
N ARG A 339 19.96 -15.57 22.91
CA ARG A 339 18.49 -15.57 22.78
C ARG A 339 17.81 -14.87 23.95
N ASP A 340 18.21 -15.16 25.18
CA ASP A 340 17.66 -14.52 26.38
C ASP A 340 17.99 -13.01 26.42
N LEU A 341 19.21 -12.64 26.03
CA LEU A 341 19.61 -11.24 25.92
C LEU A 341 18.76 -10.50 24.89
N VAL A 342 18.59 -11.06 23.69
CA VAL A 342 17.76 -10.50 22.61
C VAL A 342 16.32 -10.32 23.10
N ARG A 343 15.72 -11.37 23.68
CA ARG A 343 14.35 -11.30 24.22
C ARG A 343 14.21 -10.24 25.31
N SER A 344 15.20 -10.10 26.20
CA SER A 344 15.16 -9.08 27.26
C SER A 344 15.12 -7.63 26.74
N ARG A 345 15.56 -7.40 25.49
CA ARG A 345 15.56 -6.09 24.82
C ARG A 345 14.32 -5.82 23.98
N ILE A 346 13.42 -6.77 23.83
CA ILE A 346 12.19 -6.62 23.05
C ILE A 346 10.99 -6.59 24.01
N ARG A 347 10.19 -5.54 23.91
CA ARG A 347 8.92 -5.42 24.64
C ARG A 347 7.76 -5.41 23.67
N ILE A 348 6.88 -6.38 23.82
CA ILE A 348 5.59 -6.37 23.12
C ILE A 348 4.61 -5.52 23.91
N LYS A 349 3.96 -4.59 23.21
CA LYS A 349 2.90 -3.75 23.75
C LYS A 349 1.76 -3.69 22.75
N SER A 350 0.53 -3.70 23.23
CA SER A 350 -0.62 -3.37 22.39
C SER A 350 -0.77 -1.86 22.22
N LEU A 351 -1.41 -1.45 21.12
CA LEU A 351 -1.54 -0.05 20.75
C LEU A 351 -2.23 0.80 21.83
N ASN A 352 -3.17 0.21 22.57
CA ASN A 352 -3.90 0.89 23.65
C ASN A 352 -2.98 1.33 24.80
N PHE A 353 -1.95 0.55 25.13
CA PHE A 353 -0.98 0.91 26.17
C PHE A 353 0.09 1.89 25.70
N MET A 354 0.15 2.18 24.39
CA MET A 354 1.04 3.19 23.84
C MET A 354 0.47 4.61 24.01
N ARG A 355 -0.87 4.73 24.12
CA ARG A 355 -1.56 6.02 24.17
C ARG A 355 -1.14 6.84 25.39
N GLY A 356 -0.76 8.10 25.15
CA GLY A 356 -0.39 9.05 26.20
C GLY A 356 1.01 8.83 26.81
N ARG A 357 1.81 7.92 26.25
CA ARG A 357 3.19 7.67 26.69
C ARG A 357 4.20 8.44 25.84
N THR A 358 5.32 8.78 26.45
CA THR A 358 6.51 9.27 25.75
C THR A 358 7.56 8.17 25.72
N PHE A 359 8.07 7.85 24.53
CA PHE A 359 9.15 6.88 24.34
C PHE A 359 10.43 7.62 23.98
N VAL A 360 11.41 7.58 24.89
CA VAL A 360 12.72 8.22 24.70
C VAL A 360 13.75 7.15 24.40
N ASN A 361 14.52 7.33 23.32
CA ASN A 361 15.58 6.41 22.89
C ASN A 361 15.09 4.95 22.79
N LYS A 362 13.97 4.76 22.09
CA LYS A 362 13.36 3.45 21.82
C LYS A 362 13.26 3.22 20.32
N TRP A 363 13.43 1.98 19.89
CA TRP A 363 13.17 1.55 18.53
C TRP A 363 11.74 0.99 18.46
N LEU A 364 10.82 1.68 17.77
CA LEU A 364 9.42 1.29 17.72
C LEU A 364 9.10 0.62 16.38
N ILE A 365 8.56 -0.60 16.44
CA ILE A 365 8.07 -1.35 15.29
C ILE A 365 6.55 -1.50 15.42
N ILE A 366 5.81 -0.99 14.43
CA ILE A 366 4.37 -1.20 14.29
C ILE A 366 4.17 -2.18 13.14
N ASP A 367 3.85 -3.42 13.47
CA ASP A 367 3.62 -4.47 12.50
C ASP A 367 2.13 -4.59 12.14
N GLU A 368 1.85 -5.00 10.91
CA GLU A 368 0.52 -5.01 10.30
C GLU A 368 -0.19 -3.64 10.36
N ALA A 369 0.58 -2.55 10.17
CA ALA A 369 0.08 -1.18 10.30
C ALA A 369 -1.07 -0.82 9.34
N GLN A 370 -1.29 -1.60 8.28
CA GLN A 370 -2.45 -1.45 7.39
C GLN A 370 -3.79 -1.66 8.10
N ASN A 371 -3.78 -2.32 9.27
CA ASN A 371 -4.98 -2.51 10.09
C ASN A 371 -5.27 -1.30 11.01
N LEU A 372 -4.44 -0.24 10.99
CA LEU A 372 -4.69 0.97 11.76
C LEU A 372 -5.83 1.80 11.17
N THR A 373 -6.61 2.42 12.05
CA THR A 373 -7.49 3.53 11.66
C THR A 373 -6.68 4.84 11.61
N PRO A 374 -7.07 5.85 10.81
CA PRO A 374 -6.34 7.12 10.73
C PRO A 374 -6.20 7.90 12.06
N LYS A 375 -6.96 7.54 13.09
CA LYS A 375 -6.94 8.18 14.42
C LYS A 375 -5.93 7.51 15.37
N GLN A 376 -5.59 6.26 15.10
CA GLN A 376 -4.57 5.47 15.79
C GLN A 376 -3.22 5.76 15.15
#